data_AF-A0A7K1UYZ0-F1
#
_entry.id   AF-A0A7K1UYZ0-F1
#
_cell.length_a   1.000
_cell.length_b   1.000
_cell.length_c   1.000
_cell.angle_alpha   90.00
_cell.angle_beta   90.00
_cell.angle_gamma   90.00
#
_symmetry.space_group_name_H-M   'P 1'
#
loop_
_entity.id
_entity.type
_entity.pdbx_description
1 polymer ?
#
loop_
_entity_poly.entity_id
_entity_poly.type
_entity_poly.pdbx_seq_one_letter_code
_entity_poly.pdbx_strand_id
1 'polypeptide(L)'
;MHREHEELMRREFFEQAQLARTQAQTRSEFQYERLALTRANYDDRWLAGPHAQEWAFLSASYEDWQRDPKSMTVLMNNLDHIHAHHGKVFGLTDVRRRSLEQARDLVTIDHTRAPAEHEHGVERGR
;
A
#
# COMPACT_ATOMS: atom_id res chain seq x y z
N MET A 1 -20.13 -10.42 12.26
CA MET A 1 -18.83 -10.08 12.89
C MET A 1 -17.62 -10.21 11.95
N HIS A 2 -17.74 -9.96 10.63
CA HIS A 2 -16.58 -10.00 9.71
C HIS A 2 -16.12 -8.61 9.24
N ARG A 3 -17.04 -7.65 9.16
CA ARG A 3 -16.76 -6.31 8.63
C ARG A 3 -15.87 -5.47 9.55
N GLU A 4 -16.13 -5.47 10.86
CA GLU A 4 -15.31 -4.74 11.84
C GLU A 4 -13.87 -5.27 11.86
N HIS A 5 -13.68 -6.58 11.68
CA HIS A 5 -12.36 -7.20 11.66
C HIS A 5 -11.62 -6.89 10.35
N GLU A 6 -12.32 -6.86 9.21
CA GLU A 6 -11.78 -6.35 7.95
C GLU A 6 -11.39 -4.86 8.04
N GLU A 7 -12.23 -4.02 8.65
CA GLU A 7 -11.97 -2.58 8.82
C GLU A 7 -10.76 -2.34 9.74
N LEU A 8 -10.64 -3.13 10.82
CA LEU A 8 -9.46 -3.13 11.68
C LEU A 8 -8.19 -3.51 10.89
N MET A 9 -8.25 -4.60 10.12
CA MET A 9 -7.15 -5.05 9.25
C MET A 9 -6.69 -3.93 8.31
N ARG A 10 -7.63 -3.28 7.63
CA ARG A 10 -7.31 -2.18 6.71
C ARG A 10 -6.69 -0.99 7.40
N ARG A 11 -7.17 -0.61 8.58
CA ARG A 11 -6.60 0.49 9.37
C ARG A 11 -5.17 0.18 9.79
N GLU A 12 -4.92 -1.03 10.26
CA GLU A 12 -3.58 -1.43 10.68
C GLU A 12 -2.62 -1.59 9.50
N PHE A 13 -3.11 -1.97 8.32
CA PHE A 13 -2.30 -1.93 7.11
C PHE A 13 -1.87 -0.49 6.76
N PHE A 14 -2.77 0.49 6.94
CA PHE A 14 -2.42 1.90 6.77
C PHE A 14 -1.34 2.37 7.75
N GLU A 15 -1.38 1.91 9.01
CA GLU A 15 -0.34 2.16 10.00
C GLU A 15 0.99 1.49 9.61
N GLN A 16 0.97 0.24 9.17
CA GLN A 16 2.14 -0.51 8.70
C GLN A 16 2.81 0.21 7.51
N ALA A 17 2.02 0.71 6.54
CA ALA A 17 2.53 1.48 5.40
C ALA A 17 3.13 2.83 5.81
N GLN A 18 2.59 3.48 6.86
CA GLN A 18 3.24 4.68 7.43
C GLN A 18 4.58 4.34 8.08
N LEU A 19 4.66 3.24 8.83
CA LEU A 19 5.93 2.80 9.42
C LEU A 19 6.96 2.46 8.35
N ALA A 20 6.56 1.83 7.24
CA ALA A 20 7.44 1.53 6.11
C ALA A 20 8.05 2.81 5.52
N ARG A 21 7.25 3.87 5.36
CA ARG A 21 7.73 5.19 4.93
C ARG A 21 8.71 5.80 5.91
N THR A 22 8.36 5.84 7.21
CA THR A 22 9.24 6.38 8.23
C THR A 22 10.57 5.63 8.29
N GLN A 23 10.51 4.30 8.10
CA GLN A 23 11.70 3.45 8.02
C GLN A 23 12.57 3.79 6.79
N ALA A 24 11.98 4.08 5.64
CA ALA A 24 12.74 4.51 4.45
C ALA A 24 13.42 5.89 4.62
N GLN A 25 12.89 6.74 5.50
CA GLN A 25 13.39 8.10 5.72
C GLN A 25 14.37 8.23 6.90
N THR A 26 14.39 7.27 7.82
CA THR A 26 15.25 7.36 9.00
C THR A 26 16.71 7.09 8.65
N ARG A 27 17.62 7.86 9.26
CA ARG A 27 19.08 7.64 9.18
C ARG A 27 19.64 6.88 10.39
N SER A 28 18.80 6.59 11.39
CA SER A 28 19.22 5.88 12.60
C SER A 28 18.97 4.37 12.42
N GLU A 29 20.03 3.58 12.53
CA GLU A 29 19.97 2.12 12.46
C GLU A 29 19.07 1.53 13.55
N PHE A 30 19.20 1.99 14.80
CA PHE A 30 18.32 1.58 15.90
C PHE A 30 16.83 1.88 15.61
N GLN A 31 16.53 3.05 15.02
CA GLN A 31 15.16 3.36 14.62
C GLN A 31 14.70 2.49 13.46
N TYR A 32 15.58 2.21 12.50
CA TYR A 32 15.29 1.34 11.37
C TYR A 32 14.90 -0.06 11.84
N GLU A 33 15.70 -0.69 12.71
CA GLU A 33 15.42 -2.02 13.28
C GLU A 33 14.12 -2.03 14.07
N ARG A 34 13.90 -1.01 14.93
CA ARG A 34 12.67 -0.91 15.71
C ARG A 34 11.42 -0.83 14.83
N LEU A 35 11.48 -0.05 13.75
CA LEU A 35 10.38 0.07 12.78
C LEU A 35 10.18 -1.24 12.01
N ALA A 36 11.26 -1.91 11.60
CA ALA A 36 11.19 -3.22 10.94
C ALA A 36 10.51 -4.28 11.81
N LEU A 37 10.89 -4.38 13.09
CA LEU A 37 10.27 -5.29 14.06
C LEU A 37 8.79 -4.98 14.28
N THR A 38 8.45 -3.69 14.38
CA THR A 38 7.04 -3.27 14.56
C THR A 38 6.19 -3.69 13.36
N ARG A 39 6.71 -3.53 12.15
CA ARG A 39 6.03 -3.96 10.92
C ARG A 39 5.87 -5.48 10.86
N ALA A 40 6.93 -6.23 11.18
CA ALA A 40 6.89 -7.69 11.21
C ALA A 40 5.82 -8.20 12.20
N ASN A 41 5.64 -7.55 13.35
CA ASN A 41 4.58 -7.91 14.30
C ASN A 41 3.16 -7.73 13.72
N TYR A 42 2.91 -6.70 12.90
CA TYR A 42 1.63 -6.56 12.20
C TYR A 42 1.43 -7.71 11.20
N ASP A 43 2.46 -8.01 10.41
CA ASP A 43 2.41 -9.08 9.40
C ASP A 43 2.15 -10.44 10.05
N ASP A 44 2.91 -10.81 11.08
CA ASP A 44 2.76 -12.08 11.78
C ASP A 44 1.35 -12.25 12.37
N ARG A 45 0.81 -11.20 13.00
CA ARG A 45 -0.52 -11.24 13.61
C ARG A 45 -1.62 -11.47 12.58
N TRP A 46 -1.56 -10.79 11.44
CA TRP A 46 -2.60 -10.91 10.41
C TRP A 46 -2.45 -12.17 9.57
N LEU A 47 -1.23 -12.61 9.29
CA LEU A 47 -0.95 -13.84 8.55
C LEU A 47 -1.30 -15.10 9.36
N ALA A 48 -1.27 -15.04 10.70
CA ALA A 48 -1.76 -16.13 11.55
C ALA A 48 -3.28 -16.09 11.77
N GLY A 49 -3.97 -15.03 11.34
CA GLY A 49 -5.37 -14.77 11.62
C GLY A 49 -6.35 -15.25 10.54
N PRO A 50 -7.67 -15.08 10.79
CA PRO A 50 -8.72 -15.47 9.85
C PRO A 50 -8.76 -14.63 8.56
N HIS A 51 -8.03 -13.51 8.51
CA HIS A 51 -7.93 -12.60 7.36
C HIS A 51 -6.56 -12.66 6.68
N ALA A 52 -5.81 -13.74 6.87
CA ALA A 52 -4.46 -13.91 6.33
C ALA A 52 -4.42 -13.76 4.79
N GLN A 53 -5.42 -14.29 4.09
CA GLN A 53 -5.48 -14.18 2.62
C GLN A 53 -5.73 -12.75 2.16
N GLU A 54 -6.61 -12.02 2.85
CA GLU A 54 -6.90 -10.62 2.56
C GLU A 54 -5.71 -9.72 2.88
N TRP A 55 -5.00 -9.97 3.99
CA TRP A 55 -3.77 -9.27 4.35
C TRP A 55 -2.66 -9.50 3.32
N ALA A 56 -2.42 -10.77 2.95
CA ALA A 56 -1.42 -11.12 1.93
C ALA A 56 -1.76 -10.48 0.57
N PHE A 57 -3.04 -10.50 0.19
CA PHE A 57 -3.49 -9.86 -1.04
C PHE A 57 -3.29 -8.34 -1.03
N LEU A 58 -3.62 -7.67 0.08
CA LEU A 58 -3.41 -6.23 0.23
C LEU A 58 -1.91 -5.87 0.21
N SER A 59 -1.08 -6.66 0.89
CA SER A 59 0.38 -6.51 0.89
C SER A 59 0.96 -6.62 -0.52
N ALA A 60 0.62 -7.69 -1.24
CA ALA A 60 1.06 -7.89 -2.63
C ALA A 60 0.56 -6.78 -3.56
N SER A 61 -0.70 -6.35 -3.40
CA SER A 61 -1.26 -5.24 -4.17
C SER A 61 -0.49 -3.94 -3.93
N TYR A 62 -0.10 -3.65 -2.68
CA TYR A 62 0.68 -2.47 -2.33
C TYR A 62 2.08 -2.53 -2.95
N GLU A 63 2.76 -3.67 -2.88
CA GLU A 63 4.05 -3.88 -3.54
C GLU A 63 3.95 -3.72 -5.07
N ASP A 64 2.91 -4.25 -5.69
CA ASP A 64 2.67 -4.11 -7.13
C ASP A 64 2.45 -2.65 -7.54
N TRP A 65 1.68 -1.89 -6.75
CA TRP A 65 1.49 -0.45 -6.97
C TRP A 65 2.78 0.36 -6.80
N GLN A 66 3.62 0.01 -5.83
CA GLN A 66 4.92 0.66 -5.65
C GLN A 66 5.87 0.35 -6.81
N ARG A 67 5.85 -0.89 -7.31
CA ARG A 67 6.75 -1.38 -8.35
C ARG A 67 6.35 -0.92 -9.75
N ASP A 68 5.07 -1.03 -10.11
CA ASP A 68 4.55 -0.69 -11.44
C ASP A 68 3.15 -0.06 -11.38
N PRO A 69 3.06 1.23 -11.00
CA PRO A 69 1.77 1.91 -10.91
C PRO A 69 1.07 2.05 -12.26
N LYS A 70 1.80 2.01 -13.38
CA LYS A 70 1.22 2.12 -14.73
C LYS A 70 0.45 0.86 -15.09
N SER A 71 1.07 -0.31 -14.94
CA SER A 71 0.40 -1.59 -15.21
C SER A 71 -0.78 -1.80 -14.27
N MET A 72 -0.66 -1.41 -12.99
CA MET A 72 -1.76 -1.49 -12.04
C MET A 72 -2.93 -0.56 -12.39
N THR A 73 -2.64 0.62 -12.95
CA THR A 73 -3.69 1.52 -13.48
C THR A 73 -4.43 0.89 -14.66
N VAL A 74 -3.70 0.28 -15.60
CA VAL A 74 -4.30 -0.43 -16.75
C VAL A 74 -5.16 -1.61 -16.27
N LEU A 75 -4.66 -2.39 -15.30
CA LEU A 75 -5.41 -3.47 -14.69
C LEU A 75 -6.73 -2.96 -14.10
N MET A 76 -6.69 -1.90 -13.27
CA MET A 76 -7.89 -1.32 -12.68
C MET A 76 -8.91 -0.86 -13.74
N ASN A 77 -8.45 -0.17 -14.78
CA ASN A 77 -9.33 0.28 -15.87
C ASN A 77 -9.99 -0.90 -16.59
N ASN A 78 -9.26 -1.99 -16.81
CA ASN A 78 -9.81 -3.21 -17.40
C ASN A 78 -10.86 -3.88 -16.50
N LEU A 79 -10.60 -3.91 -15.18
CA LEU A 79 -11.55 -4.44 -14.19
C LEU A 79 -12.84 -3.62 -14.14
N ASP A 80 -12.75 -2.30 -14.26
CA ASP A 80 -13.90 -1.40 -14.30
C ASP A 80 -14.69 -1.56 -15.60
N HIS A 81 -14.00 -1.71 -16.73
CA HIS A 81 -14.63 -2.01 -18.00
C HIS A 81 -15.41 -3.34 -17.95
N ILE A 82 -14.78 -4.41 -17.46
CA ILE A 82 -15.45 -5.72 -17.33
C ILE A 82 -16.65 -5.62 -16.39
N HIS A 83 -16.52 -4.90 -15.27
CA HIS A 83 -17.62 -4.69 -14.34
C HIS A 83 -18.81 -3.97 -15.00
N ALA A 84 -18.54 -2.91 -15.76
CA ALA A 84 -19.57 -2.13 -16.45
C ALA A 84 -20.30 -2.93 -17.55
N HIS A 85 -19.60 -3.81 -18.27
CA HIS A 85 -20.16 -4.53 -19.42
C HIS A 85 -20.69 -5.94 -19.09
N HIS A 86 -20.11 -6.61 -18.10
CA HIS A 86 -20.42 -8.00 -17.74
C HIS A 86 -20.93 -8.17 -16.31
N GLY A 87 -21.03 -7.08 -15.55
CA GLY A 87 -21.46 -7.10 -14.15
C GLY A 87 -20.35 -7.59 -13.24
N LYS A 88 -20.19 -8.90 -13.05
CA LYS A 88 -19.20 -9.43 -12.08
C LYS A 88 -17.88 -9.77 -12.76
N VAL A 89 -16.77 -9.27 -12.22
CA VAL A 89 -15.44 -9.74 -12.58
C VAL A 89 -15.20 -11.07 -11.88
N PHE A 90 -15.00 -12.14 -12.65
CA PHE A 90 -14.73 -13.45 -12.09
C PHE A 90 -13.39 -13.44 -11.31
N GLY A 91 -13.40 -13.93 -10.06
CA GLY A 91 -12.19 -14.00 -9.22
C GLY A 91 -11.83 -12.74 -8.44
N LEU A 92 -12.51 -11.61 -8.67
CA LEU A 92 -12.35 -10.38 -7.88
C LEU A 92 -13.55 -10.16 -6.96
N THR A 93 -13.37 -10.43 -5.67
CA THR A 93 -14.37 -10.11 -4.64
C THR A 93 -14.36 -8.61 -4.33
N ASP A 94 -15.45 -8.10 -3.77
CA ASP A 94 -15.54 -6.69 -3.34
C ASP A 94 -14.44 -6.33 -2.32
N VAL A 95 -14.07 -7.29 -1.46
CA VAL A 95 -12.97 -7.14 -0.51
C VAL A 95 -11.64 -6.92 -1.22
N ARG A 96 -11.33 -7.74 -2.25
CA ARG A 96 -10.10 -7.60 -3.03
C ARG A 96 -10.07 -6.31 -3.84
N ARG A 97 -11.21 -5.91 -4.42
CA ARG A 97 -11.34 -4.61 -5.10
C ARG A 97 -11.01 -3.45 -4.16
N ARG A 98 -11.61 -3.41 -2.97
CA ARG A 98 -11.28 -2.40 -1.95
C ARG A 98 -9.81 -2.43 -1.53
N SER A 99 -9.17 -3.59 -1.51
CA SER A 99 -7.74 -3.70 -1.21
C SER A 99 -6.85 -3.11 -2.32
N LEU A 100 -7.20 -3.32 -3.60
CA LEU A 100 -6.51 -2.67 -4.73
C LEU A 100 -6.64 -1.15 -4.67
N GLU A 101 -7.84 -0.65 -4.36
CA GLU A 101 -8.11 0.79 -4.20
C GLU A 101 -7.31 1.39 -3.04
N GLN A 102 -7.34 0.74 -1.87
CA GLN A 102 -6.56 1.17 -0.71
C GLN A 102 -5.05 1.19 -0.99
N ALA A 103 -4.53 0.17 -1.66
CA ALA A 103 -3.12 0.09 -2.04
C ALA A 103 -2.71 1.25 -2.97
N ARG A 104 -3.54 1.56 -3.98
CA ARG A 104 -3.33 2.71 -4.86
C ARG A 104 -3.28 4.02 -4.09
N ASP A 105 -4.25 4.22 -3.19
CA ASP A 105 -4.37 5.47 -2.44
C ASP A 105 -3.16 5.66 -1.51
N LEU A 106 -2.68 4.59 -0.87
CA LEU A 106 -1.46 4.59 -0.07
C LEU A 106 -0.23 5.01 -0.89
N VAL A 107 -0.03 4.39 -2.06
CA VAL A 107 1.11 4.73 -2.94
C VAL A 107 0.99 6.16 -3.46
N THR A 108 -0.21 6.64 -3.73
CA THR A 108 -0.43 8.04 -4.16
C THR A 108 -0.05 9.03 -3.06
N ILE A 109 -0.39 8.73 -1.80
CA ILE A 109 0.03 9.53 -0.64
C ILE A 109 1.57 9.52 -0.51
N ASP A 110 2.22 8.40 -0.80
CA ASP A 110 3.68 8.29 -0.78
C ASP A 110 4.34 9.20 -1.83
N HIS A 111 3.80 9.21 -3.06
CA HIS A 111 4.34 9.97 -4.18
C HIS A 111 4.05 11.48 -4.07
N THR A 112 2.90 11.87 -3.54
CA THR A 112 2.52 13.30 -3.41
C THR A 112 3.27 14.03 -2.29
N ARG A 113 3.93 13.31 -1.37
CA ARG A 113 4.69 13.88 -0.25
C ARG A 113 6.21 13.84 -0.44
N ALA A 114 6.72 13.34 -1.56
CA ALA A 114 8.13 13.48 -1.90
C ALA A 114 8.45 14.99 -2.07
N PRO A 115 9.43 15.56 -1.34
CA PRO A 115 9.74 16.98 -1.46
C PRO A 115 10.21 17.30 -2.88
N ALA A 116 9.74 18.43 -3.41
CA ALA A 116 10.35 19.12 -4.55
C ALA A 116 11.73 19.68 -4.17
N GLU A 117 12.67 18.82 -3.80
CA GLU A 117 14.05 19.20 -3.44
C GLU A 117 15.03 18.51 -4.38
N HIS A 118 15.06 18.94 -5.64
CA HIS A 118 16.24 18.84 -6.52
C HIS A 118 16.10 19.78 -7.71
N GLU A 119 15.91 21.09 -7.47
CA GLU A 119 16.20 22.08 -8.51
C GLU A 119 17.18 23.14 -8.00
N HIS A 120 18.42 22.97 -8.45
CA HIS A 120 19.38 24.03 -8.80
C HIS A 120 19.89 24.95 -7.68
N GLY A 121 20.76 24.39 -6.84
CA GLY A 121 21.98 25.11 -6.48
C GLY A 121 22.92 25.15 -7.68
N VAL A 122 22.84 26.21 -8.50
CA VAL A 122 23.94 26.61 -9.38
C VAL A 122 24.33 28.02 -8.98
N GLU A 123 25.46 28.08 -8.29
CA GLU A 123 26.27 29.28 -8.07
C GLU A 123 26.40 30.09 -9.36
N ARG A 124 26.07 31.37 -9.30
CA ARG A 124 26.76 32.38 -10.11
C ARG A 124 27.09 33.58 -9.25
N GLY A 125 28.17 33.43 -8.48
CA GLY A 125 29.01 34.56 -8.15
C GLY A 125 29.93 34.87 -9.32
N ARG A 126 29.82 36.08 -9.87
CA ARG A 126 30.91 36.98 -10.27
C ARG A 126 30.34 38.29 -10.78
#